data_AF-A0A7K2N9K9-F1
#
_entry.id   AF-A0A7K2N9K9-F1
#
_cell.length_a   1.000
_cell.length_b   1.000
_cell.length_c   1.000
_cell.angle_alpha   90.00
_cell.angle_beta   90.00
_cell.angle_gamma   90.00
#
_symmetry.space_group_name_H-M   'P 1'
#
loop_
_entity.id
_entity.type
_entity.pdbx_description
1 polymer ?
#
loop_
_entity_poly.entity_id
_entity_poly.type
_entity_poly.pdbx_seq_one_letter_code
_entity_poly.pdbx_strand_id
1 'polypeptide(L)'
;MTITPQVQTDPVNVWQSAVPVLYNVKAASFSIKATLTEVSKITTELFFGASWVKQGAGVWKLNLASVPTLTQISLVVDWGDAAKHFRCVIPRAMISDRGAITLQRTTAQEFELTFEALDFNGTLGFVLTDDANVDDGTPSGSGSGSGGTTPPTT
;
A
#
# COMPACT_ATOMS: atom_id res chain seq x y z
N MET A 1 -10.15 7.20 -3.16
CA MET A 1 -9.07 6.26 -2.76
C MET A 1 -9.66 4.87 -2.66
N THR A 2 -9.03 3.88 -3.28
CA THR A 2 -9.47 2.48 -3.27
C THR A 2 -8.27 1.59 -3.03
N ILE A 3 -8.37 0.68 -2.05
CA ILE A 3 -7.34 -0.30 -1.73
C ILE A 3 -7.88 -1.68 -2.11
N THR A 4 -7.14 -2.44 -2.91
CA THR A 4 -7.58 -3.72 -3.46
C THR A 4 -6.53 -4.80 -3.20
N PRO A 5 -6.73 -5.68 -2.19
CA PRO A 5 -5.97 -6.92 -2.07
C PRO A 5 -6.51 -7.98 -3.03
N GLN A 6 -5.63 -8.74 -3.68
CA GLN A 6 -5.98 -9.88 -4.54
C GLN A 6 -5.04 -11.05 -4.30
N VAL A 7 -5.59 -12.27 -4.26
CA VAL A 7 -4.83 -13.51 -4.18
C VAL A 7 -5.39 -14.46 -5.25
N GLN A 8 -4.54 -14.87 -6.20
CA GLN A 8 -4.88 -15.88 -7.19
C GLN A 8 -4.41 -17.24 -6.72
N THR A 9 -5.32 -18.22 -6.74
CA THR A 9 -5.01 -19.60 -6.41
C THR A 9 -5.31 -20.53 -7.57
N ASP A 10 -4.41 -21.48 -7.81
CA ASP A 10 -4.61 -22.55 -8.80
C ASP A 10 -4.95 -23.86 -8.06
N PRO A 11 -6.08 -24.53 -8.40
CA PRO A 11 -6.45 -25.80 -7.78
C PRO A 11 -5.57 -26.94 -8.29
N VAL A 12 -5.03 -27.73 -7.37
CA VAL A 12 -4.30 -28.97 -7.64
C VAL A 12 -5.28 -30.14 -7.58
N ASN A 13 -5.60 -30.68 -8.76
CA ASN A 13 -6.44 -31.86 -8.91
C ASN A 13 -5.59 -33.11 -9.08
N VAL A 14 -6.00 -34.22 -8.47
CA VAL A 14 -5.44 -35.55 -8.70
C VAL A 14 -6.52 -36.46 -9.26
N TRP A 15 -6.13 -37.40 -10.13
CA TRP A 15 -7.04 -38.23 -10.93
C TRP A 15 -8.04 -39.09 -10.13
N GLN A 16 -7.80 -39.28 -8.83
CA GLN A 16 -8.67 -40.02 -7.90
C GLN A 16 -9.75 -39.13 -7.23
N SER A 17 -9.71 -37.81 -7.42
CA SER A 17 -10.57 -36.87 -6.71
C SER A 17 -11.38 -35.98 -7.66
N ALA A 18 -12.68 -35.87 -7.41
CA ALA A 18 -13.58 -34.96 -8.10
C ALA A 18 -13.49 -33.52 -7.57
N VAL A 19 -12.75 -33.29 -6.47
CA VAL A 19 -12.55 -31.99 -5.82
C VAL A 19 -11.05 -31.71 -5.60
N PRO A 20 -10.62 -30.44 -5.67
CA PRO A 20 -9.21 -30.07 -5.49
C PRO A 20 -8.71 -30.47 -4.10
N VAL A 21 -7.51 -31.07 -4.05
CA VAL A 21 -6.88 -31.47 -2.78
C VAL A 21 -6.15 -30.30 -2.13
N LEU A 22 -5.64 -29.36 -2.94
CA LEU A 22 -4.85 -28.23 -2.47
C LEU A 22 -4.99 -27.05 -3.42
N TYR A 23 -4.90 -25.83 -2.90
CA TYR A 23 -4.84 -24.59 -3.68
C TYR A 23 -3.45 -23.98 -3.54
N ASN A 24 -2.73 -23.85 -4.66
CA ASN A 24 -1.44 -23.16 -4.68
C ASN A 24 -1.67 -21.67 -4.89
N VAL A 25 -1.09 -20.82 -4.05
CA VAL A 25 -1.08 -19.37 -4.30
C VAL A 25 -0.16 -19.09 -5.48
N LYS A 26 -0.74 -18.68 -6.59
CA LYS A 26 -0.05 -18.38 -7.85
C LYS A 26 0.53 -16.96 -7.84
N ALA A 27 -0.24 -16.02 -7.31
CA ALA A 27 0.15 -14.62 -7.19
C ALA A 27 -0.64 -13.97 -6.06
N ALA A 28 0.00 -13.06 -5.34
CA ALA A 28 -0.65 -12.12 -4.44
C ALA A 28 -0.29 -10.71 -4.91
N SER A 29 -1.28 -9.84 -5.03
CA SER A 29 -1.07 -8.44 -5.40
C SER A 29 -1.84 -7.52 -4.46
N PHE A 30 -1.27 -6.35 -4.22
CA PHE A 30 -1.87 -5.31 -3.43
C PHE A 30 -1.78 -4.01 -4.21
N SER A 31 -2.93 -3.48 -4.61
CA SER A 31 -3.04 -2.30 -5.46
C SER A 31 -3.77 -1.17 -4.74
N ILE A 32 -3.24 0.04 -4.89
CA ILE A 32 -3.82 1.26 -4.35
C ILE A 32 -4.11 2.21 -5.50
N LYS A 33 -5.37 2.59 -5.65
CA LYS A 33 -5.81 3.62 -6.59
C LYS A 33 -6.14 4.90 -5.83
N ALA A 34 -5.46 6.00 -6.17
CA ALA A 34 -5.67 7.30 -5.56
C ALA A 34 -5.82 8.40 -6.62
N THR A 35 -6.66 9.38 -6.31
CA THR A 35 -6.84 10.59 -7.12
C THR A 35 -6.32 11.76 -6.30
N LEU A 36 -5.21 12.35 -6.73
CA LEU A 36 -4.64 13.54 -6.10
C LEU A 36 -5.24 14.77 -6.77
N THR A 37 -5.74 15.72 -5.99
CA THR A 37 -6.41 16.93 -6.52
C THR A 37 -5.54 18.18 -6.38
N GLU A 38 -4.53 18.14 -5.51
CA GLU A 38 -3.65 19.27 -5.28
C GLU A 38 -2.53 19.33 -6.33
N VAL A 39 -2.47 20.46 -7.05
CA VAL A 39 -1.38 20.77 -7.98
C VAL A 39 -0.16 21.24 -7.18
N SER A 40 0.66 20.31 -6.73
CA SER A 40 1.92 20.59 -6.04
C SER A 40 3.11 20.04 -6.81
N LYS A 41 4.33 20.46 -6.44
CA LYS A 41 5.57 19.90 -6.98
C LYS A 41 5.58 18.37 -6.81
N ILE A 42 5.24 17.88 -5.62
CA ILE A 42 5.27 16.45 -5.29
C ILE A 42 4.27 15.68 -6.15
N THR A 43 3.02 16.16 -6.26
CA THR A 43 1.97 15.51 -7.06
C THR A 43 2.36 15.44 -8.53
N THR A 44 2.86 16.54 -9.09
CA THR A 44 3.23 16.61 -10.51
C THR A 44 4.47 15.78 -10.83
N GLU A 45 5.50 15.78 -9.97
CA GLU A 45 6.68 14.93 -10.16
C GLU A 45 6.34 13.44 -10.05
N LEU A 46 5.48 13.08 -9.10
CA LEU A 46 5.01 11.70 -8.94
C LEU A 46 4.19 11.24 -10.15
N PHE A 47 3.27 12.09 -10.62
CA PHE A 47 2.42 11.78 -11.76
C PHE A 47 3.22 11.66 -13.06
N PHE A 48 4.05 12.64 -13.39
CA PHE A 48 4.82 12.63 -14.63
C PHE A 48 6.08 11.77 -14.58
N GLY A 49 6.52 11.31 -13.40
CA GLY A 49 7.72 10.49 -13.24
C GLY A 49 9.02 11.25 -13.58
N ALA A 50 9.01 12.57 -13.45
CA ALA A 50 10.14 13.45 -13.78
C ALA A 50 10.29 14.53 -12.70
N SER A 51 11.45 15.16 -12.63
CA SER A 51 11.72 16.24 -11.65
C SER A 51 11.74 17.61 -12.30
N TRP A 52 11.23 18.61 -11.59
CA TRP A 52 11.26 20.00 -12.05
C TRP A 52 12.67 20.57 -11.99
N VAL A 53 13.12 21.15 -13.10
CA VAL A 53 14.40 21.84 -13.22
C VAL A 53 14.16 23.33 -13.50
N LYS A 54 14.81 24.20 -12.73
CA LYS A 54 14.75 25.65 -12.93
C LYS A 54 15.58 26.03 -14.17
N GLN A 55 14.96 26.72 -15.12
CA GLN A 55 15.63 27.19 -16.35
C GLN A 55 16.17 28.64 -16.21
N GLY A 56 15.67 29.41 -15.24
CA GLY A 56 15.95 30.84 -15.06
C GLY A 56 14.66 31.65 -14.97
N ALA A 57 14.72 32.91 -14.55
CA ALA A 57 13.61 33.89 -14.57
C ALA A 57 12.19 33.37 -14.25
N GLY A 58 12.02 32.55 -13.20
CA GLY A 58 10.71 32.02 -12.79
C GLY A 58 10.14 30.90 -13.68
N VAL A 59 10.91 30.41 -14.65
CA VAL A 59 10.52 29.33 -15.56
C VAL A 59 11.03 27.98 -15.04
N TRP A 60 10.14 27.00 -15.01
CA TRP A 60 10.40 25.63 -14.62
C TRP A 60 10.13 24.70 -15.79
N LYS A 61 11.01 23.72 -15.99
CA LYS A 61 10.87 22.70 -17.02
C LYS A 61 10.81 21.33 -16.37
N LEU A 62 9.82 20.55 -16.78
CA LEU A 62 9.73 19.12 -16.48
C LEU A 62 10.17 18.35 -17.72
N ASN A 63 11.28 17.60 -17.62
CA ASN A 63 11.80 16.84 -18.76
C ASN A 63 11.28 15.41 -18.72
N LEU A 64 10.36 15.08 -19.62
CA LEU A 64 9.81 13.72 -19.72
C LEU A 64 10.76 12.88 -20.57
N ALA A 65 11.45 11.93 -19.93
CA ALA A 65 12.34 11.02 -20.63
C ALA A 65 11.53 10.01 -21.47
N SER A 66 12.02 9.68 -22.67
CA SER A 66 11.44 8.62 -23.49
C SER A 66 11.62 7.22 -22.89
N VAL A 67 12.62 7.07 -22.02
CA VAL A 67 12.85 5.87 -21.21
C VAL A 67 12.73 6.29 -19.73
N PRO A 68 11.53 6.20 -19.15
CA PRO A 68 11.34 6.59 -17.75
C PRO A 68 12.07 5.61 -16.82
N THR A 69 12.75 6.15 -15.82
CA THR A 69 13.35 5.33 -14.76
C THR A 69 12.24 4.82 -13.84
N LEU A 70 12.22 3.50 -13.60
CA LEU A 70 11.29 2.89 -12.66
C LEU A 70 11.69 3.25 -11.23
N THR A 71 11.01 4.25 -10.66
CA THR A 71 11.24 4.67 -9.28
C THR A 71 10.38 3.86 -8.33
N GLN A 72 11.02 3.26 -7.32
CA GLN A 72 10.33 2.63 -6.21
C GLN A 72 10.05 3.67 -5.13
N ILE A 73 8.84 3.64 -4.59
CA ILE A 73 8.42 4.54 -3.51
C ILE A 73 7.90 3.71 -2.33
N SER A 74 8.02 4.24 -1.12
CA SER A 74 7.26 3.74 0.03
C SER A 74 5.98 4.55 0.11
N LEU A 75 4.83 3.88 0.28
CA LEU A 75 3.53 4.52 0.40
C LEU A 75 2.93 4.22 1.77
N VAL A 76 2.50 5.26 2.48
CA VAL A 76 1.72 5.13 3.70
C VAL A 76 0.40 5.84 3.48
N VAL A 77 -0.68 5.16 3.83
CA VAL A 77 -2.04 5.70 3.73
C VAL A 77 -2.64 5.67 5.11
N ASP A 78 -2.97 6.85 5.61
CA ASP A 78 -3.69 7.01 6.87
C ASP A 78 -5.13 7.43 6.58
N TRP A 79 -6.08 6.80 7.27
CA TRP A 79 -7.49 7.20 7.26
C TRP A 79 -8.12 7.00 8.63
N GLY A 80 -9.20 7.73 8.90
CA GLY A 80 -9.94 7.63 10.15
C GLY A 80 -11.40 7.30 9.92
N ASP A 81 -11.97 6.51 10.84
CA ASP A 81 -13.41 6.29 10.97
C ASP A 81 -13.83 6.65 12.41
N ALA A 82 -14.49 7.79 12.56
CA ALA A 82 -14.77 8.42 13.85
C ALA A 82 -13.51 8.55 14.74
N ALA A 83 -13.45 7.85 15.88
CA ALA A 83 -12.33 7.87 16.81
C ALA A 83 -11.25 6.81 16.48
N LYS A 84 -11.45 6.02 15.42
CA LYS A 84 -10.57 4.92 15.02
C LYS A 84 -9.64 5.37 13.92
N HIS A 85 -8.39 4.99 14.01
CA HIS A 85 -7.34 5.31 13.07
C HIS A 85 -6.87 4.03 12.39
N PHE A 86 -6.65 4.15 11.09
CA PHE A 86 -6.14 3.09 10.26
C PHE A 86 -4.93 3.59 9.49
N ARG A 87 -3.92 2.75 9.39
CA ARG A 87 -2.70 3.01 8.62
C ARG A 87 -2.37 1.80 7.78
N CYS A 88 -2.30 1.97 6.47
CA CYS A 88 -1.74 0.98 5.55
C CYS A 88 -0.31 1.41 5.17
N VAL A 89 0.65 0.51 5.38
CA VAL A 89 2.05 0.72 5.02
C VAL A 89 2.45 -0.24 3.91
N ILE A 90 2.90 0.31 2.79
CA ILE A 90 3.52 -0.41 1.68
C ILE A 90 5.00 -0.01 1.63
N PRO A 91 5.93 -0.91 2.00
CA PRO A 91 7.37 -0.61 2.02
C PRO A 91 7.94 -0.32 0.63
N ARG A 92 7.44 -1.02 -0.39
CA ARG A 92 7.88 -0.88 -1.79
C ARG A 92 6.67 -0.90 -2.70
N ALA A 93 6.46 0.19 -3.43
CA ALA A 93 5.45 0.33 -4.44
C ALA A 93 6.06 0.90 -5.72
N MET A 94 5.45 0.56 -6.85
CA MET A 94 5.68 1.22 -8.14
C MET A 94 4.36 1.76 -8.67
N ILE A 95 4.44 2.81 -9.48
CA ILE A 95 3.28 3.31 -10.22
C ILE A 95 3.09 2.42 -11.44
N SER A 96 2.03 1.61 -11.43
CA SER A 96 1.72 0.70 -12.55
C SER A 96 0.95 1.42 -13.65
N ASP A 97 0.05 2.33 -13.28
CA ASP A 97 -0.77 3.08 -14.22
C ASP A 97 -0.98 4.54 -13.80
N ARG A 98 -1.16 5.39 -14.81
CA ARG A 98 -1.40 6.83 -14.68
C ARG A 98 -2.63 7.15 -15.51
N GLY A 99 -3.68 7.64 -14.85
CA GLY A 99 -4.91 8.03 -15.54
C GLY A 99 -4.71 9.29 -16.37
N ALA A 100 -5.69 9.61 -17.21
CA ALA A 100 -5.67 10.82 -18.02
C ALA A 100 -5.96 12.07 -17.18
N ILE A 101 -5.22 13.15 -17.43
CA ILE A 101 -5.57 14.48 -16.88
C ILE A 101 -6.57 15.14 -17.82
N THR A 102 -7.76 15.48 -17.31
CA THR A 102 -8.72 16.32 -18.03
C THR A 102 -8.57 17.78 -17.62
N LEU A 103 -8.21 18.63 -18.57
CA LEU A 103 -8.15 20.07 -18.35
C LEU A 103 -9.53 20.68 -18.58
N GLN A 104 -10.25 20.95 -17.49
CA GLN A 104 -11.55 21.62 -17.51
C GLN A 104 -11.49 22.93 -16.75
N ARG A 105 -12.23 23.95 -17.20
CA ARG A 105 -12.23 25.28 -16.56
C ARG A 105 -12.93 25.28 -15.19
N THR A 106 -13.86 24.36 -14.99
CA THR A 106 -14.82 24.38 -13.87
C THR A 106 -14.48 23.40 -12.76
N THR A 107 -13.54 22.49 -12.99
CA THR A 107 -13.24 21.37 -12.09
C THR A 107 -11.76 21.44 -11.71
N ALA A 108 -11.44 21.04 -10.48
CA ALA A 108 -10.06 20.87 -10.07
C ALA A 108 -9.35 19.84 -10.95
N GLN A 109 -8.03 19.97 -11.10
CA GLN A 109 -7.25 18.97 -11.81
C GLN A 109 -7.18 17.69 -10.98
N GLU A 110 -7.45 16.56 -11.61
CA GLU A 110 -7.42 15.25 -10.98
C GLU A 110 -6.25 14.44 -11.56
N PHE A 111 -5.36 14.00 -10.69
CA PHE A 111 -4.23 13.14 -11.02
C PHE A 111 -4.50 11.74 -10.49
N GLU A 112 -5.00 10.88 -11.36
CA GLU A 112 -5.27 9.49 -11.03
C GLU A 112 -3.99 8.65 -11.13
N LEU A 113 -3.66 7.95 -10.06
CA LEU A 113 -2.49 7.07 -9.96
C LEU A 113 -2.89 5.72 -9.39
N THR A 114 -2.32 4.67 -9.99
CA THR A 114 -2.40 3.30 -9.48
C THR A 114 -1.02 2.85 -9.04
N PHE A 115 -0.92 2.47 -7.76
CA PHE A 115 0.27 1.95 -7.12
C PHE A 115 0.14 0.46 -6.93
N GLU A 116 1.16 -0.29 -7.31
CA GLU A 116 1.26 -1.72 -7.03
C GLU A 116 2.38 -1.99 -6.05
N ALA A 117 2.05 -2.73 -4.99
CA ALA A 117 3.02 -3.19 -4.02
C ALA A 117 3.96 -4.22 -4.66
N LEU A 118 5.23 -4.07 -4.38
CA LEU A 118 6.27 -5.04 -4.71
C LEU A 118 6.62 -5.86 -3.49
N ASP A 119 7.06 -7.08 -3.74
CA ASP A 119 7.55 -7.94 -2.66
C ASP A 119 8.73 -7.29 -1.91
N PHE A 120 8.64 -7.38 -0.59
CA PHE A 120 9.72 -7.04 0.32
C PHE A 120 9.81 -8.12 1.40
N ASN A 121 10.76 -9.04 1.25
CA ASN A 121 11.00 -10.14 2.18
C ASN A 121 9.75 -11.00 2.45
N GLY A 122 8.95 -11.28 1.41
CA GLY A 122 7.72 -12.08 1.55
C GLY A 122 6.51 -11.30 2.07
N THR A 123 6.60 -9.97 2.19
CA THR A 123 5.52 -9.10 2.65
C THR A 123 5.21 -8.04 1.60
N LEU A 124 3.92 -7.86 1.28
CA LEU A 124 3.44 -6.80 0.38
C LEU A 124 3.11 -5.50 1.11
N GLY A 125 2.90 -5.58 2.43
CA GLY A 125 2.55 -4.46 3.30
C GLY A 125 1.83 -4.95 4.53
N PHE A 126 1.40 -4.02 5.37
CA PHE A 126 0.60 -4.31 6.56
C PHE A 126 -0.37 -3.17 6.85
N VAL A 127 -1.43 -3.48 7.60
CA VAL A 127 -2.42 -2.52 8.07
C VAL A 127 -2.39 -2.50 9.60
N LEU A 128 -2.36 -1.30 10.17
CA LEU A 128 -2.43 -1.06 11.61
C LEU A 128 -3.75 -0.36 11.93
N THR A 129 -4.32 -0.67 13.10
CA THR A 129 -5.48 0.04 13.64
C THR A 129 -5.46 0.04 15.16
N ASP A 130 -6.11 1.04 15.75
CA ASP A 130 -6.42 1.14 17.18
C ASP A 130 -7.84 0.68 17.53
N ASP A 131 -8.59 0.13 16.56
CA ASP A 131 -9.95 -0.36 16.75
C ASP A 131 -9.98 -1.67 17.55
N ALA A 132 -10.55 -1.60 18.77
CA ALA A 132 -10.74 -2.76 19.65
C ALA A 132 -11.62 -3.86 19.03
N ASN A 133 -12.42 -3.56 18.00
CA ASN A 133 -13.23 -4.56 17.32
C ASN A 133 -12.39 -5.59 16.53
N VAL A 134 -11.10 -5.34 16.31
CA VAL A 134 -10.18 -6.28 15.64
C VAL A 134 -9.61 -7.31 16.62
N ASP A 135 -9.71 -7.07 17.93
CA ASP A 135 -9.28 -8.01 18.95
C ASP A 135 -10.26 -9.20 19.04
N ASP A 136 -9.77 -10.42 18.81
CA ASP A 136 -10.56 -11.65 18.90
C ASP A 136 -10.60 -12.21 20.34
N GLY A 137 -10.00 -11.49 21.30
CA GLY A 137 -9.96 -11.87 22.71
C GLY A 137 -8.98 -13.01 23.00
N THR A 138 -8.18 -13.44 22.02
CA THR A 138 -7.07 -14.34 22.28
C THR A 138 -6.01 -13.59 23.10
N PRO A 139 -5.53 -14.14 24.22
CA PRO A 139 -4.52 -13.47 25.02
C PRO A 139 -3.26 -13.31 24.17
N SER A 140 -2.99 -12.07 23.73
CA SER A 140 -1.73 -11.75 23.09
C SER A 140 -0.62 -12.02 24.10
N GLY A 141 0.27 -12.96 23.76
CA GLY A 141 1.26 -13.51 24.69
C GLY A 141 2.27 -12.47 25.14
N SER A 142 1.93 -11.68 26.17
CA SER A 142 2.90 -11.00 27.01
C SER A 142 3.32 -11.96 28.12
N GLY A 143 4.26 -12.85 27.78
CA GLY A 143 4.97 -13.64 28.77
C GLY A 143 5.79 -12.71 29.68
N SER A 144 5.21 -12.30 30.81
CA SER A 144 5.97 -11.85 31.98
C SER A 144 5.57 -12.72 33.18
N GLY A 145 5.90 -14.01 33.08
CA GLY A 145 5.94 -14.88 34.24
C GLY A 145 7.16 -14.56 35.10
N SER A 146 7.03 -13.61 36.04
CA SER A 146 7.99 -13.49 37.14
C SER A 146 7.57 -14.46 38.24
N GLY A 147 7.99 -15.73 38.12
CA GLY A 147 7.89 -16.70 39.20
C GLY A 147 8.77 -16.28 40.37
N GLY A 148 8.15 -15.69 41.40
CA GLY A 148 8.78 -15.44 42.69
C GLY A 148 8.25 -16.43 43.72
N THR A 149 8.91 -17.58 43.86
CA THR A 149 8.71 -18.48 45.00
C THR A 149 9.29 -17.83 46.26
N THR A 150 8.44 -17.35 47.16
CA THR A 150 8.83 -17.06 48.55
C THR A 150 8.87 -18.37 49.35
N PRO A 151 9.92 -18.65 50.13
CA PRO A 151 9.96 -19.83 50.98
C PRO A 151 9.12 -19.61 52.26
N PRO A 152 8.60 -20.68 52.89
CA PRO A 152 7.83 -20.55 54.12
C PRO A 152 8.76 -20.32 55.31
N THR A 153 8.53 -19.24 56.07
CA THR A 153 9.07 -19.10 57.42
C THR A 153 8.11 -19.74 58.41
N THR A 154 8.66 -20.68 59.20
CA THR A 154 8.13 -21.28 60.43
C THR A 154 7.68 -20.24 61.45
#